data_AF-A0A0A9VQC9-F1
#
_entry.id   AF-A0A0A9VQC9-F1
#
_cell.length_a   1.000
_cell.length_b   1.000
_cell.length_c   1.000
_cell.angle_alpha   90.00
_cell.angle_beta   90.00
_cell.angle_gamma   90.00
#
_symmetry.space_group_name_H-M   'P 1'
#
loop_
_entity.id
_entity.type
_entity.pdbx_description
1 polymer ?
#
loop_
_entity_poly.entity_id
_entity_poly.type
_entity_poly.pdbx_seq_one_letter_code
_entity_poly.pdbx_strand_id
1 'polypeptide(L)'
;MAVTYREVEGQAAATIDNLFGVKHCLIEVNPGACLLPPKYKEMGQRIYDMEVRPDDVWVVSYPRTGSTWTQEMVWLICNNLDFDKAKSALGQERNPLLELTALVANDQGSWKDGVRHSVEQVEQMPSPRMIKTHLPRTLLPRQLFTVKPKVIYVTRNPKDMCVSYYHYSKLLHDYQGTLDQ
;
A
#
# COMPACT_ATOMS: atom_id res chain seq x y z
N MET A 1 -10.02 10.09 16.59
CA MET A 1 -10.75 10.16 15.31
C MET A 1 -10.85 8.74 14.76
N ALA A 2 -11.96 8.38 14.16
CA ALA A 2 -12.16 7.06 13.54
C ALA A 2 -12.00 7.17 12.02
N VAL A 3 -11.62 6.07 11.38
CA VAL A 3 -11.63 5.96 9.91
C VAL A 3 -13.07 5.84 9.45
N THR A 4 -13.47 6.66 8.48
CA THR A 4 -14.84 6.62 7.91
C THR A 4 -14.80 6.42 6.41
N TYR A 5 -15.92 5.97 5.85
CA TYR A 5 -16.01 5.52 4.47
C TYR A 5 -17.22 6.15 3.78
N ARG A 6 -17.05 6.59 2.54
CA ARG A 6 -18.12 7.08 1.67
C ARG A 6 -18.05 6.40 0.32
N GLU A 7 -19.20 6.17 -0.31
CA GLU A 7 -19.23 5.73 -1.69
C GLU A 7 -18.80 6.87 -2.61
N VAL A 8 -18.13 6.51 -3.71
CA VAL A 8 -17.92 7.47 -4.80
C VAL A 8 -19.21 7.51 -5.59
N GLU A 9 -19.76 8.71 -5.81
CA GLU A 9 -21.06 8.91 -6.46
C GLU A 9 -20.93 9.72 -7.76
N GLY A 10 -22.00 9.70 -8.56
CA GLY A 10 -22.13 10.52 -9.76
C GLY A 10 -21.26 10.06 -10.95
N GLN A 11 -20.97 11.00 -11.86
CA GLN A 11 -20.28 10.71 -13.11
C GLN A 11 -18.87 10.15 -12.88
N ALA A 12 -18.17 10.62 -11.84
CA ALA A 12 -16.82 10.15 -11.51
C ALA A 12 -16.82 8.66 -11.15
N ALA A 13 -17.80 8.21 -10.36
CA ALA A 13 -17.95 6.80 -10.00
C ALA A 13 -18.16 5.93 -11.24
N ALA A 14 -19.08 6.33 -12.12
CA ALA A 14 -19.37 5.62 -13.36
C ALA A 14 -18.13 5.54 -14.27
N THR A 15 -17.36 6.63 -14.38
CA THR A 15 -16.11 6.64 -15.14
C THR A 15 -15.09 5.66 -14.55
N ILE A 16 -14.84 5.71 -13.24
CA ILE A 16 -13.88 4.81 -12.58
C ILE A 16 -14.30 3.35 -12.75
N ASP A 17 -15.57 3.02 -12.50
CA ASP A 17 -16.09 1.66 -12.64
C ASP A 17 -15.93 1.12 -14.07
N ASN A 18 -16.18 1.95 -15.08
CA ASN A 18 -15.97 1.58 -16.48
C ASN A 18 -14.49 1.36 -16.79
N LEU A 19 -13.60 2.18 -16.22
CA LEU A 19 -12.16 2.06 -16.43
C LEU A 19 -11.57 0.77 -15.84
N PHE A 20 -12.13 0.25 -14.75
CA PHE A 20 -11.69 -0.99 -14.11
C PHE A 20 -12.59 -2.19 -14.39
N GLY A 21 -13.68 -2.02 -15.13
CA GLY A 21 -14.66 -3.09 -15.42
C GLY A 21 -15.38 -3.63 -14.18
N VAL A 22 -15.31 -2.94 -13.05
CA VAL A 22 -15.82 -3.38 -11.75
C VAL A 22 -16.68 -2.30 -11.14
N LYS A 23 -17.93 -2.63 -10.82
CA LYS A 23 -18.86 -1.69 -10.18
C LYS A 23 -18.46 -1.42 -8.73
N HIS A 24 -18.52 -0.16 -8.30
CA HIS A 24 -18.10 0.31 -6.98
C HIS A 24 -16.67 -0.13 -6.63
N CYS A 25 -15.75 -0.05 -7.59
CA CYS A 25 -14.40 -0.59 -7.42
C CYS A 25 -13.53 0.20 -6.42
N LEU A 26 -13.90 1.44 -6.09
CA LEU A 26 -13.25 2.28 -5.09
C LEU A 26 -14.27 2.92 -4.14
N ILE A 27 -13.83 3.20 -2.92
CA ILE A 27 -14.52 3.99 -1.91
C ILE A 27 -13.63 5.16 -1.47
N GLU A 28 -14.24 6.23 -1.00
CA GLU A 28 -13.51 7.31 -0.33
C GLU A 28 -13.29 6.98 1.14
N VAL A 29 -12.04 7.02 1.58
CA VAL A 29 -11.59 6.75 2.95
C VAL A 29 -11.14 8.04 3.61
N ASN A 30 -11.65 8.28 4.82
CA ASN A 30 -11.39 9.48 5.60
C ASN A 30 -10.75 9.15 6.94
N PRO A 31 -9.88 10.04 7.48
CA PRO A 31 -9.57 11.38 6.97
C PRO A 31 -8.64 11.39 5.75
N GLY A 32 -8.85 12.35 4.85
CA GLY A 32 -7.95 12.63 3.72
C GLY A 32 -8.50 12.33 2.33
N ALA A 33 -9.78 11.96 2.20
CA ALA A 33 -10.45 11.71 0.92
C ALA A 33 -9.65 10.79 -0.03
N CYS A 34 -9.09 9.71 0.53
CA CYS A 34 -8.25 8.78 -0.23
C CYS A 34 -9.12 7.72 -0.90
N LEU A 35 -8.95 7.49 -2.20
CA LEU A 35 -9.66 6.43 -2.91
C LEU A 35 -8.94 5.10 -2.75
N LEU A 36 -9.62 4.12 -2.15
CA LEU A 36 -9.08 2.76 -1.92
C LEU A 36 -10.14 1.71 -2.25
N PRO A 37 -9.75 0.45 -2.51
CA PRO A 37 -10.72 -0.63 -2.73
C PRO A 37 -11.63 -0.86 -1.52
N PRO A 38 -12.90 -1.26 -1.71
CA PRO A 38 -13.86 -1.50 -0.63
C PRO A 38 -13.37 -2.41 0.48
N LYS A 39 -12.54 -3.41 0.14
CA LYS A 39 -11.93 -4.36 1.07
C LYS A 39 -11.10 -3.69 2.18
N TYR A 40 -10.62 -2.46 1.96
CA TYR A 40 -9.92 -1.68 2.97
C TYR A 40 -10.76 -1.42 4.23
N LYS A 41 -12.10 -1.45 4.14
CA LYS A 41 -13.00 -1.34 5.31
C LYS A 41 -12.70 -2.36 6.41
N GLU A 42 -12.20 -3.55 6.03
CA GLU A 42 -11.89 -4.61 6.99
C GLU A 42 -10.62 -4.37 7.80
N MET A 43 -9.77 -3.44 7.36
CA MET A 43 -8.44 -3.21 7.95
C MET A 43 -8.11 -1.77 8.28
N GLY A 44 -8.87 -0.79 7.76
CA GLY A 44 -8.53 0.63 7.91
C GLY A 44 -8.41 1.09 9.36
N GLN A 45 -9.36 0.72 10.22
CA GLN A 45 -9.28 1.09 11.64
C GLN A 45 -8.14 0.33 12.36
N ARG A 46 -7.92 -0.95 12.04
CA ARG A 46 -6.81 -1.75 12.59
C ARG A 46 -5.45 -1.14 12.23
N ILE A 47 -5.27 -0.70 10.99
CA ILE A 47 -4.06 0.02 10.56
C ILE A 47 -3.94 1.35 11.31
N TYR A 48 -5.02 2.11 11.41
CA TYR A 48 -5.01 3.44 12.06
C TYR A 48 -4.66 3.38 13.56
N ASP A 49 -5.03 2.28 14.21
CA ASP A 49 -4.77 2.00 15.62
C ASP A 49 -3.55 1.10 15.86
N MET A 50 -2.84 0.69 14.80
CA MET A 50 -1.68 -0.21 14.89
C MET A 50 -0.63 0.32 15.86
N GLU A 51 -0.11 -0.58 16.69
CA GLU A 51 1.05 -0.31 17.55
C GLU A 51 2.29 -0.04 16.70
N VAL A 52 2.95 1.08 16.95
CA VAL A 52 4.20 1.47 16.30
C VAL A 52 5.34 1.24 17.29
N ARG A 53 6.40 0.56 16.85
CA ARG A 53 7.57 0.28 17.68
C ARG A 53 8.66 1.33 17.42
N PRO A 54 9.45 1.72 18.42
CA PRO A 54 10.50 2.74 18.24
C PRO A 54 11.56 2.39 17.20
N ASP A 55 11.78 1.09 16.97
CA ASP A 55 12.78 0.56 16.04
C ASP A 55 12.22 0.17 14.67
N ASP A 56 10.93 0.46 14.41
CA ASP A 56 10.35 0.28 13.08
C ASP A 56 11.06 1.16 12.03
N VAL A 57 11.06 0.68 10.80
CA VAL A 57 11.49 1.44 9.61
C VAL A 57 10.36 1.44 8.58
N TRP A 58 9.83 2.62 8.31
CA TRP A 58 8.69 2.80 7.41
C TRP A 58 9.16 3.34 6.05
N VAL A 59 8.88 2.62 4.97
CA VAL A 59 9.01 3.10 3.60
C VAL A 59 7.64 3.54 3.12
N VAL A 60 7.44 4.84 3.03
CA VAL A 60 6.17 5.46 2.65
C VAL A 60 6.32 6.08 1.27
N SER A 61 5.35 5.88 0.38
CA SER A 61 5.41 6.52 -0.93
C SER A 61 4.05 6.53 -1.60
N TYR A 62 3.79 7.42 -2.56
CA TYR A 62 2.70 7.15 -3.51
C TYR A 62 3.06 5.93 -4.36
N PRO A 63 2.10 5.12 -4.86
CA PRO A 63 2.42 4.00 -5.75
C PRO A 63 3.30 4.42 -6.94
N ARG A 64 4.19 3.53 -7.38
CA ARG A 64 5.02 3.69 -8.61
C ARG A 64 6.04 4.84 -8.57
N THR A 65 6.39 5.30 -7.38
CA THR A 65 7.44 6.31 -7.15
C THR A 65 8.81 5.73 -6.80
N GLY A 66 8.98 4.40 -6.78
CA GLY A 66 10.27 3.74 -6.54
C GLY A 66 10.36 2.92 -5.24
N SER A 67 9.22 2.68 -4.57
CA SER A 67 9.18 1.96 -3.28
C SER A 67 9.94 0.64 -3.25
N THR A 68 9.87 -0.18 -4.31
CA THR A 68 10.54 -1.49 -4.35
C THR A 68 12.05 -1.34 -4.31
N TRP A 69 12.60 -0.37 -5.03
CA TRP A 69 14.05 -0.11 -5.01
C TRP A 69 14.49 0.36 -3.62
N THR A 70 13.73 1.28 -3.02
CA THR A 70 14.00 1.76 -1.66
C THR A 70 13.90 0.64 -0.62
N GLN A 71 12.91 -0.25 -0.73
CA GLN A 71 12.78 -1.41 0.16
C GLN A 71 14.04 -2.29 0.13
N GLU A 72 14.55 -2.62 -1.06
CA GLU A 72 15.75 -3.45 -1.17
C GLU A 72 16.98 -2.78 -0.56
N MET A 73 17.18 -1.49 -0.86
CA MET A 73 18.30 -0.73 -0.30
C MET A 73 18.23 -0.68 1.23
N VAL A 74 17.07 -0.33 1.78
CA VAL A 74 16.86 -0.23 3.22
C VAL A 74 17.07 -1.59 3.89
N TRP A 75 16.48 -2.65 3.33
CA TRP A 75 16.59 -3.98 3.90
C TRP A 75 18.04 -4.47 3.93
N LEU A 76 18.79 -4.30 2.84
CA LEU A 76 20.21 -4.65 2.78
C LEU A 76 21.03 -3.85 3.78
N ILE A 77 20.84 -2.54 3.87
CA ILE A 77 21.55 -1.68 4.84
C ILE A 77 21.29 -2.15 6.27
N CYS A 78 20.05 -2.48 6.60
CA CYS A 78 19.68 -2.95 7.94
C CYS A 78 20.09 -4.40 8.24
N ASN A 79 20.43 -5.20 7.22
CA ASN A 79 20.88 -6.59 7.36
C ASN A 79 22.35 -6.76 6.94
N ASN A 80 23.21 -5.74 7.14
CA ASN A 80 24.65 -5.81 6.90
C ASN A 80 25.03 -6.23 5.47
N LEU A 81 24.25 -5.80 4.48
CA LEU A 81 24.41 -6.15 3.06
C LEU A 81 24.41 -7.67 2.81
N ASP A 82 23.61 -8.42 3.57
CA ASP A 82 23.42 -9.87 3.36
C ASP A 82 22.57 -10.14 2.10
N PHE A 83 23.26 -10.23 0.96
CA PHE A 83 22.62 -10.48 -0.34
C PHE A 83 22.06 -11.89 -0.48
N ASP A 84 22.58 -12.87 0.24
CA ASP A 84 22.10 -14.26 0.13
C ASP A 84 20.75 -14.40 0.84
N LYS A 85 20.62 -13.80 2.03
CA LYS A 85 19.33 -13.72 2.73
C LYS A 85 18.32 -12.83 2.00
N ALA A 86 18.76 -11.78 1.29
CA ALA A 86 17.87 -10.97 0.46
C ALA A 86 17.22 -11.78 -0.68
N LYS A 87 17.94 -12.76 -1.23
CA LYS A 87 17.46 -13.66 -2.31
C LYS A 87 16.61 -14.81 -1.80
N SER A 88 16.76 -15.21 -0.54
CA SER A 88 16.10 -16.40 0.01
C SER A 88 14.64 -16.19 0.43
N ALA A 89 14.16 -14.95 0.47
CA ALA A 89 12.81 -14.60 0.93
C ALA A 89 12.14 -13.59 0.01
N LEU A 90 10.83 -13.72 -0.17
CA LEU A 90 10.06 -12.82 -1.02
C LEU A 90 10.04 -11.41 -0.43
N GLY A 91 9.94 -10.40 -1.29
CA GLY A 91 9.88 -9.00 -0.85
C GLY A 91 8.75 -8.74 0.15
N GLN A 92 7.61 -9.42 0.01
CA GLN A 92 6.49 -9.34 0.96
C GLN A 92 6.81 -9.94 2.33
N GLU A 93 7.65 -10.95 2.42
CA GLU A 93 8.05 -11.55 3.70
C GLU A 93 9.04 -10.66 4.45
N ARG A 94 9.90 -9.97 3.69
CA ARG A 94 10.94 -9.08 4.22
C ARG A 94 10.42 -7.70 4.59
N ASN A 95 9.58 -7.11 3.73
CA ASN A 95 9.08 -5.75 3.84
C ASN A 95 7.61 -5.67 3.39
N PRO A 96 6.65 -6.16 4.19
CA PRO A 96 5.26 -6.25 3.76
C PRO A 96 4.65 -4.90 3.38
N LEU A 97 3.81 -4.92 2.35
CA LEU A 97 2.92 -3.80 2.03
C LEU A 97 1.68 -3.90 2.91
N LEU A 98 1.55 -2.96 3.85
CA LEU A 98 0.61 -3.00 4.96
C LEU A 98 -0.85 -3.18 4.53
N GLU A 99 -1.26 -2.55 3.42
CA GLU A 99 -2.62 -2.61 2.89
C GLU A 99 -2.79 -3.54 1.68
N LEU A 100 -1.82 -4.43 1.41
CA LEU A 100 -1.81 -5.27 0.19
C LEU A 100 -3.09 -6.07 0.01
N THR A 101 -3.63 -6.64 1.11
CA THR A 101 -4.86 -7.44 1.09
C THR A 101 -6.03 -6.69 0.46
N ALA A 102 -6.12 -5.38 0.69
CA ALA A 102 -7.18 -4.57 0.07
C ALA A 102 -6.91 -4.31 -1.41
N LEU A 103 -5.64 -4.07 -1.78
CA LEU A 103 -5.25 -3.71 -3.15
C LEU A 103 -5.44 -4.85 -4.16
N VAL A 104 -5.38 -6.10 -3.71
CA VAL A 104 -5.46 -7.29 -4.58
C VAL A 104 -6.80 -8.01 -4.46
N ALA A 105 -7.79 -7.38 -3.82
CA ALA A 105 -9.06 -8.02 -3.49
C ALA A 105 -9.85 -8.51 -4.72
N ASN A 106 -9.70 -7.82 -5.85
CA ASN A 106 -10.38 -8.15 -7.11
C ASN A 106 -9.53 -9.06 -8.03
N ASP A 107 -8.29 -9.39 -7.65
CA ASP A 107 -7.42 -10.26 -8.43
C ASP A 107 -7.94 -11.71 -8.37
N GLN A 108 -7.92 -12.40 -9.51
CA GLN A 108 -8.40 -13.78 -9.63
C GLN A 108 -7.28 -14.83 -9.56
N GLY A 109 -6.02 -14.40 -9.50
CA GLY A 109 -4.85 -15.26 -9.38
C GLY A 109 -4.81 -16.01 -8.05
N SER A 110 -4.32 -17.25 -8.10
CA SER A 110 -4.19 -18.13 -6.92
C SER A 110 -3.17 -17.63 -5.90
N TRP A 111 -2.24 -16.76 -6.30
CA TRP A 111 -1.21 -16.17 -5.43
C TRP A 111 -1.80 -15.30 -4.31
N LYS A 112 -3.05 -14.82 -4.46
CA LYS A 112 -3.72 -13.96 -3.48
C LYS A 112 -3.89 -14.60 -2.11
N ASP A 113 -3.94 -15.93 -2.05
CA ASP A 113 -4.13 -16.68 -0.81
C ASP A 113 -2.97 -16.45 0.17
N GLY A 114 -1.75 -16.23 -0.34
CA GLY A 114 -0.58 -15.89 0.47
C GLY A 114 -0.54 -14.46 1.00
N VAL A 115 -1.46 -13.58 0.56
CA VAL A 115 -1.44 -12.13 0.91
C VAL A 115 -2.75 -11.65 1.53
N ARG A 116 -3.60 -12.57 2.00
CA ARG A 116 -4.91 -12.25 2.63
C ARG A 116 -4.82 -11.63 4.03
N HIS A 117 -3.63 -11.57 4.63
CA HIS A 117 -3.42 -11.19 6.02
C HIS A 117 -2.31 -10.15 6.21
N SER A 118 -2.17 -9.20 5.29
CA SER A 118 -1.04 -8.23 5.26
C SER A 118 -0.84 -7.44 6.56
N VAL A 119 -1.92 -7.01 7.23
CA VAL A 119 -1.83 -6.30 8.51
C VAL A 119 -1.36 -7.21 9.65
N GLU A 120 -1.90 -8.43 9.71
CA GLU A 120 -1.51 -9.43 10.72
C GLU A 120 -0.05 -9.84 10.56
N GLN A 121 0.40 -9.98 9.32
CA GLN A 121 1.80 -10.25 9.01
C GLN A 121 2.72 -9.18 9.64
N VAL A 122 2.41 -7.89 9.48
CA VAL A 122 3.17 -6.79 10.09
C VAL A 122 3.15 -6.83 11.62
N GLU A 123 2.01 -7.16 12.21
CA GLU A 123 1.88 -7.25 13.67
C GLU A 123 2.72 -8.40 14.26
N GLN A 124 2.79 -9.53 13.58
CA GLN A 124 3.51 -10.73 14.01
C GLN A 124 5.02 -10.68 13.71
N MET A 125 5.49 -9.72 12.90
CA MET A 125 6.92 -9.60 12.58
C MET A 125 7.78 -9.32 13.83
N PRO A 126 8.96 -9.94 13.94
CA PRO A 126 9.94 -9.57 14.96
C PRO A 126 10.49 -8.16 14.68
N SER A 127 10.91 -7.50 15.75
CA SER A 127 11.62 -6.22 15.65
C SER A 127 13.07 -6.41 15.17
N PRO A 128 13.65 -5.45 14.41
CA PRO A 128 13.00 -4.26 13.86
C PRO A 128 12.11 -4.60 12.66
N ARG A 129 10.89 -4.05 12.61
CA ARG A 129 10.00 -4.27 11.46
C ARG A 129 10.32 -3.29 10.35
N MET A 130 10.38 -3.79 9.12
CA MET A 130 10.50 -2.97 7.92
C MET A 130 9.17 -2.99 7.19
N ILE A 131 8.48 -1.86 7.14
CA ILE A 131 7.08 -1.79 6.73
C ILE A 131 6.97 -0.87 5.52
N LYS A 132 6.27 -1.31 4.47
CA LYS A 132 5.92 -0.46 3.34
C LYS A 132 4.45 -0.09 3.39
N THR A 133 4.16 1.15 3.00
CA THR A 133 2.77 1.58 2.78
C THR A 133 2.68 2.67 1.73
N HIS A 134 1.55 2.70 1.04
CA HIS A 134 1.12 3.76 0.13
C HIS A 134 0.04 4.66 0.73
N LEU A 135 -0.33 4.42 2.00
CA LEU A 135 -1.31 5.23 2.69
C LEU A 135 -0.81 6.67 2.88
N PRO A 136 -1.69 7.68 2.68
CA PRO A 136 -1.34 9.05 2.96
C PRO A 136 -1.14 9.24 4.46
N ARG A 137 -0.43 10.32 4.82
CA ARG A 137 -0.15 10.71 6.22
C ARG A 137 -1.37 10.62 7.14
N THR A 138 -2.55 10.98 6.64
CA THR A 138 -3.81 11.01 7.40
C THR A 138 -4.34 9.63 7.76
N LEU A 139 -3.95 8.58 7.03
CA LEU A 139 -4.37 7.18 7.23
C LEU A 139 -3.26 6.29 7.80
N LEU A 140 -2.07 6.84 8.07
CA LEU A 140 -1.00 6.12 8.78
C LEU A 140 -1.38 5.87 10.25
N PRO A 141 -0.77 4.89 10.92
CA PRO A 141 -1.00 4.64 12.34
C PRO A 141 -0.78 5.90 13.17
N ARG A 142 -1.71 6.24 14.07
CA ARG A 142 -1.63 7.46 14.88
C ARG A 142 -0.36 7.53 15.72
N GLN A 143 0.11 6.37 16.18
CA GLN A 143 1.32 6.27 17.00
C GLN A 143 2.58 6.67 16.23
N LEU A 144 2.58 6.68 14.88
CA LEU A 144 3.74 7.08 14.07
C LEU A 144 4.22 8.50 14.42
N PHE A 145 3.30 9.40 14.79
CA PHE A 145 3.62 10.79 15.12
C PHE A 145 4.03 11.02 16.58
N THR A 146 3.81 10.05 17.45
CA THR A 146 4.18 10.11 18.88
C THR A 146 5.44 9.30 19.17
N VAL A 147 5.50 8.06 18.68
CA VAL A 147 6.65 7.15 18.76
C VAL A 147 7.81 7.64 17.90
N LYS A 148 7.51 8.23 16.73
CA LYS A 148 8.49 8.79 15.77
C LYS A 148 9.59 7.79 15.37
N PRO A 149 9.22 6.61 14.83
CA PRO A 149 10.20 5.69 14.24
C PRO A 149 10.83 6.31 12.99
N LYS A 150 11.77 5.59 12.36
CA LYS A 150 12.36 6.03 11.10
C LYS A 150 11.32 5.96 9.98
N VAL A 151 11.16 7.06 9.24
CA VAL A 151 10.27 7.15 8.07
C VAL A 151 11.05 7.64 6.87
N ILE A 152 11.03 6.87 5.79
CA ILE A 152 11.66 7.18 4.50
C ILE A 152 10.52 7.40 3.50
N TYR A 153 10.31 8.65 3.10
CA TYR A 153 9.32 8.99 2.09
C TYR A 153 9.94 9.08 0.70
N VAL A 154 9.37 8.38 -0.28
CA VAL A 154 9.84 8.38 -1.67
C VAL A 154 8.88 9.16 -2.55
N THR A 155 9.43 10.08 -3.35
CA THR A 155 8.68 10.85 -4.34
C THR A 155 9.32 10.70 -5.71
N ARG A 156 8.53 10.94 -6.75
CA ARG A 156 8.94 10.92 -8.16
C ARG A 156 8.24 12.06 -8.89
N ASN A 157 8.80 12.51 -10.01
CA ASN A 157 8.09 13.40 -10.92
C ASN A 157 6.68 12.83 -11.22
N PRO A 158 5.61 13.60 -10.99
CA PRO A 158 4.25 13.11 -11.13
C PRO A 158 3.91 12.69 -12.56
N LYS A 159 4.53 13.29 -13.59
CA LYS A 159 4.31 12.89 -14.99
C LYS A 159 4.79 11.46 -15.24
N ASP A 160 6.00 11.15 -14.80
CA ASP A 160 6.57 9.80 -14.94
C ASP A 160 5.84 8.77 -14.06
N MET A 161 5.40 9.21 -12.89
CA MET A 161 4.59 8.40 -11.98
C MET A 161 3.25 8.01 -12.64
N CYS A 162 2.53 8.94 -13.27
CA CYS A 162 1.27 8.66 -13.97
C CYS A 162 1.46 7.62 -15.08
N VAL A 163 2.51 7.77 -15.92
CA VAL A 163 2.83 6.78 -16.97
C VAL A 163 3.11 5.40 -16.35
N SER A 164 3.90 5.34 -15.28
CA SER A 164 4.18 4.06 -14.60
C SER A 164 2.96 3.47 -13.91
N TYR A 165 2.05 4.31 -13.39
CA TYR A 165 0.80 3.90 -12.76
C TYR A 165 -0.19 3.36 -13.80
N TYR A 166 -0.29 3.99 -14.96
CA TYR A 166 -1.07 3.48 -16.10
C TYR A 166 -0.67 2.05 -16.48
N HIS A 167 0.62 1.80 -16.73
CA HIS A 167 1.09 0.46 -17.08
C HIS A 167 0.91 -0.56 -15.94
N TYR A 168 1.07 -0.13 -14.69
CA TYR A 168 0.81 -0.95 -13.52
C TYR A 168 -0.67 -1.35 -13.42
N SER A 169 -1.59 -0.40 -13.61
CA SER A 169 -3.03 -0.65 -13.57
C SER A 169 -3.48 -1.56 -14.71
N LYS A 170 -2.90 -1.41 -15.91
CA LYS A 170 -3.11 -2.34 -17.03
C LYS A 170 -2.68 -3.77 -16.69
N LEU A 171 -1.53 -3.91 -16.02
CA LEU A 171 -0.96 -5.22 -15.72
C LEU A 171 -1.67 -5.95 -14.57
N LEU A 172 -2.05 -5.23 -13.51
CA LEU A 172 -2.49 -5.84 -12.25
C LEU A 172 -3.95 -5.59 -11.88
N HIS A 173 -4.59 -4.59 -12.48
CA HIS A 173 -5.96 -4.19 -12.13
C HIS A 173 -6.91 -4.21 -13.33
N ASP A 174 -6.50 -4.87 -14.43
CA ASP A 174 -7.28 -4.99 -15.67
C ASP A 174 -7.87 -3.66 -16.15
N TYR A 175 -7.08 -2.57 -16.04
CA TYR A 175 -7.51 -1.24 -16.44
C TYR A 175 -7.78 -1.19 -17.96
N GLN A 176 -8.98 -0.77 -18.37
CA GLN A 176 -9.42 -0.79 -19.76
C GLN A 176 -9.16 0.52 -20.53
N GLY A 177 -8.93 1.64 -19.82
CA GLY A 177 -8.72 2.95 -20.45
C GLY A 177 -7.38 3.12 -21.18
N THR A 178 -7.21 4.26 -21.85
CA THR A 178 -5.93 4.70 -22.44
C THR A 178 -5.15 5.56 -21.44
N LEU A 179 -3.94 5.99 -21.82
CA LEU A 179 -3.13 6.91 -21.02
C LEU A 179 -3.68 8.35 -21.01
N ASP A 180 -4.43 8.73 -22.05
CA ASP A 180 -4.95 10.10 -22.23
C ASP A 180 -6.35 10.31 -21.58
N GLN A 181 -6.95 9.23 -21.07
CA GLN A 181 -8.23 9.23 -20.34
C GLN A 181 -7.99 9.35 -18.83
#